data_AF-A0A519I377-F1
#
_entry.id   AF-A0A519I377-F1
#
_cell.length_a   1.000
_cell.length_b   1.000
_cell.length_c   1.000
_cell.angle_alpha   90.00
_cell.angle_beta   90.00
_cell.angle_gamma   90.00
#
_symmetry.space_group_name_H-M   'P 1'
#
loop_
_entity.id
_entity.type
_entity.pdbx_description
1 polymer ?
#
loop_
_entity_poly.entity_id
_entity_poly.type
_entity_poly.pdbx_seq_one_letter_code
_entity_poly.pdbx_strand_id
1 'polypeptide(L)'
;MKTNFTRLALAACLAASSGIAAAQSSVQLYGIMDAGVYSKQLAGENRLQTLSSGVMSTSRWGFRGTEDLGGGLKAIFDVSSFVRADTGESGRFPNDGMYSRYAFVGLQSTTLGRVRLGRVTTPGFLLGITTSP
;
A
#
# COMPACT_ATOMS: atom_id res chain seq x y z
N MET A 1 -18.35 54.11 -16.01
CA MET A 1 -18.82 52.99 -15.16
C MET A 1 -18.75 51.59 -15.81
N LYS A 2 -18.02 51.36 -16.92
CA LYS A 2 -18.04 50.05 -17.62
C LYS A 2 -16.86 49.11 -17.30
N THR A 3 -15.82 49.57 -16.60
CA THR A 3 -14.58 48.80 -16.34
C THR A 3 -14.63 47.93 -15.08
N ASN A 4 -15.54 48.22 -14.13
CA ASN A 4 -15.62 47.47 -12.87
C ASN A 4 -16.32 46.12 -13.04
N PHE A 5 -17.28 46.02 -13.98
CA PHE A 5 -17.99 44.77 -14.27
C PHE A 5 -17.08 43.71 -14.89
N THR A 6 -16.17 44.11 -15.78
CA THR A 6 -15.21 43.20 -16.44
C THR A 6 -14.20 42.62 -15.44
N ARG A 7 -13.77 43.41 -14.45
CA ARG A 7 -12.86 42.95 -13.38
C ARG A 7 -13.56 41.98 -12.42
N LEU A 8 -14.84 42.22 -12.12
CA LEU A 8 -15.64 41.34 -11.27
C LEU A 8 -15.96 40.01 -11.96
N ALA A 9 -16.22 40.03 -13.27
CA ALA A 9 -16.42 38.83 -14.07
C ALA A 9 -15.14 37.97 -14.18
N LEU A 10 -13.98 38.60 -14.37
CA LEU A 10 -12.70 37.90 -14.40
C LEU A 10 -12.36 37.27 -13.04
N ALA A 11 -12.58 37.99 -11.94
CA ALA A 11 -12.40 37.46 -10.59
C ALA A 11 -13.35 36.29 -10.26
N ALA A 12 -14.60 36.34 -10.73
CA ALA A 12 -15.55 35.25 -10.59
C ALA A 12 -15.16 34.00 -11.42
N CYS A 13 -14.58 34.18 -12.62
CA CYS A 13 -14.05 33.07 -13.42
C CYS A 13 -12.80 32.42 -12.78
N LEU A 14 -11.91 33.21 -12.17
CA LEU A 14 -10.77 32.66 -11.41
C LEU A 14 -11.21 31.98 -10.11
N ALA A 15 -12.22 32.50 -9.41
CA ALA A 15 -12.80 31.86 -8.22
C ALA A 15 -13.62 30.60 -8.56
N ALA A 16 -14.20 30.51 -9.76
CA ALA A 16 -14.82 29.28 -10.26
C ALA A 16 -13.79 28.24 -10.75
N SER A 17 -12.55 28.66 -10.99
CA SER A 17 -11.43 27.77 -11.36
C SER A 17 -10.71 27.15 -10.16
N SER A 18 -11.03 27.55 -8.93
CA SER A 18 -10.81 26.69 -7.75
C SER A 18 -11.85 25.57 -7.71
N GLY A 19 -12.12 24.99 -8.88
CA GLY A 19 -12.84 23.76 -9.01
C GLY A 19 -12.14 22.75 -8.13
N ILE A 20 -12.95 22.08 -7.32
CA ILE A 20 -12.72 20.74 -6.82
C ILE A 20 -11.68 20.07 -7.75
N ALA A 21 -10.42 19.98 -7.30
CA ALA A 21 -9.45 19.15 -7.98
C ALA A 21 -10.04 17.74 -7.88
N ALA A 22 -10.76 17.35 -8.92
CA ALA A 22 -11.50 16.11 -8.97
C ALA A 22 -10.48 14.99 -9.12
N ALA A 23 -9.90 14.59 -7.98
CA ALA A 23 -9.55 13.24 -7.58
C ALA A 23 -9.32 12.24 -8.73
N GLN A 24 -8.30 12.46 -9.57
CA GLN A 24 -7.61 11.33 -10.21
C GLN A 24 -6.69 10.61 -9.20
N SER A 25 -6.80 10.96 -7.92
CA SER A 25 -6.20 10.28 -6.78
C SER A 25 -7.08 9.08 -6.44
N SER A 26 -6.58 7.87 -6.67
CA SER A 26 -7.25 6.63 -6.24
C SER A 26 -6.54 6.08 -5.01
N VAL A 27 -7.32 5.69 -4.00
CA VAL A 27 -6.84 4.93 -2.84
C VAL A 27 -7.54 3.58 -2.85
N GLN A 28 -6.76 2.51 -2.77
CA GLN A 28 -7.24 1.14 -2.77
C GLN A 28 -6.84 0.47 -1.47
N LEU A 29 -7.82 -0.07 -0.75
CA LEU A 29 -7.59 -1.08 0.27
C LEU A 29 -7.31 -2.41 -0.45
N TYR A 30 -6.21 -3.06 -0.10
CA TYR A 30 -5.81 -4.33 -0.69
C TYR A 30 -5.24 -5.26 0.37
N GLY A 31 -5.25 -6.56 0.10
CA GLY A 31 -4.73 -7.55 1.03
C GLY A 31 -4.99 -8.97 0.58
N ILE A 32 -4.45 -9.91 1.35
CA ILE A 32 -4.77 -11.33 1.28
C ILE A 32 -4.92 -11.85 2.71
N MET A 33 -5.85 -12.76 2.91
CA MET A 33 -6.01 -13.50 4.15
C MET A 33 -5.86 -14.97 3.84
N ASP A 34 -4.89 -15.60 4.48
CA ASP A 34 -4.60 -17.02 4.38
C ASP A 34 -4.67 -17.63 5.80
N ALA A 35 -5.60 -18.56 5.95
CA ALA A 35 -5.79 -19.36 7.14
C ALA A 35 -6.00 -20.82 6.69
N GLY A 36 -5.20 -21.72 7.26
CA GLY A 36 -5.28 -23.14 6.98
C GLY A 36 -5.25 -23.95 8.25
N VAL A 37 -5.93 -25.09 8.25
CA VAL A 37 -5.88 -26.07 9.33
C VAL A 37 -4.92 -27.17 8.91
N TYR A 38 -3.98 -27.53 9.79
CA TYR A 38 -3.06 -28.63 9.54
C TYR A 38 -2.87 -29.51 10.76
N SER A 39 -2.47 -30.75 10.48
CA SER A 39 -2.11 -31.76 11.45
C SER A 39 -0.59 -31.94 11.45
N LYS A 40 0.07 -31.83 12.60
CA LYS A 40 1.47 -32.22 12.76
C LYS A 40 1.61 -33.28 13.85
N GLN A 41 2.52 -34.24 13.65
CA GLN A 41 2.89 -35.21 14.67
C GLN A 41 4.42 -35.33 14.66
N LEU A 42 5.05 -34.77 15.69
CA LEU A 42 6.49 -34.92 15.92
C LEU A 42 6.77 -36.29 16.55
N ALA A 43 7.97 -36.82 16.31
CA ALA A 43 8.37 -38.10 16.89
C ALA A 43 8.36 -38.02 18.43
N GLY A 44 7.61 -38.91 19.08
CA GLY A 44 7.44 -38.89 20.54
C GLY A 44 6.34 -37.96 21.05
N GLU A 45 5.64 -37.23 20.18
CA GLU A 45 4.53 -36.35 20.57
C GLU A 45 3.18 -36.83 20.04
N ASN A 46 2.11 -36.40 20.73
CA ASN A 46 0.75 -36.57 20.27
C ASN A 46 0.49 -35.72 19.03
N ARG A 47 -0.45 -36.17 18.20
CA ARG A 47 -0.89 -35.44 17.02
C ARG A 47 -1.56 -34.13 17.42
N LEU A 48 -1.07 -33.02 16.87
CA LEU A 48 -1.62 -31.68 17.06
C LEU A 48 -2.39 -31.26 15.81
N GLN A 49 -3.64 -30.85 16.01
CA GLN A 49 -4.45 -30.16 15.00
C GLN A 49 -4.44 -28.68 15.33
N THR A 50 -4.01 -27.83 14.39
CA THR A 50 -3.95 -26.38 14.63
C THR A 50 -4.47 -25.60 13.44
N LEU A 51 -5.17 -24.51 13.74
CA LEU A 51 -5.35 -23.41 12.80
C LEU A 51 -4.02 -22.63 12.72
N SER A 52 -3.65 -22.20 11.53
CA SER A 52 -2.45 -21.41 11.30
C SER A 52 -2.70 -20.38 10.23
N SER A 53 -2.15 -19.18 10.42
CA SER A 53 -2.16 -18.16 9.37
C SER A 53 -0.97 -18.31 8.44
N GLY A 54 -1.15 -17.92 7.18
CA GLY A 54 -0.08 -17.80 6.20
C GLY A 54 0.57 -19.13 5.82
N VAL A 55 -0.24 -20.19 5.70
CA VAL A 55 0.23 -21.53 5.36
C VAL A 55 0.88 -21.56 3.98
N MET A 56 0.30 -20.85 3.00
CA MET A 56 0.83 -20.70 1.64
C MET A 56 1.37 -19.30 1.38
N SER A 57 0.74 -18.28 1.94
CA SER A 57 1.09 -16.88 1.71
C SER A 57 0.85 -16.05 2.94
N THR A 58 1.85 -15.27 3.36
CA THR A 58 1.73 -14.43 4.55
C THR A 58 0.57 -13.43 4.43
N SER A 59 -0.41 -13.56 5.33
CA SER A 59 -1.58 -12.69 5.46
C SER A 59 -1.18 -11.23 5.68
N ARG A 60 -1.90 -10.32 5.02
CA ARG A 60 -1.54 -8.90 4.95
C ARG A 60 -2.68 -8.03 4.46
N TRP A 61 -2.62 -6.76 4.82
CA TRP A 61 -3.54 -5.73 4.36
C TRP A 61 -2.80 -4.40 4.19
N GLY A 62 -3.39 -3.45 3.47
CA GLY A 62 -2.84 -2.12 3.36
C GLY A 62 -3.59 -1.22 2.41
N PHE A 63 -3.17 0.03 2.39
CA PHE A 63 -3.67 1.05 1.48
C PHE A 63 -2.58 1.39 0.47
N ARG A 64 -2.96 1.41 -0.81
CA ARG A 64 -2.13 1.91 -1.89
C ARG A 64 -2.84 3.07 -2.55
N GLY A 65 -2.11 4.14 -2.79
CA GLY A 65 -2.63 5.25 -3.56
C GLY A 65 -1.76 5.65 -4.74
N THR A 66 -2.40 6.26 -5.71
CA THR A 66 -1.75 6.89 -6.85
C THR A 66 -2.52 8.15 -7.21
N GLU A 67 -1.78 9.24 -7.36
CA GLU A 67 -2.29 10.55 -7.74
C GLU A 67 -1.53 11.02 -8.99
N ASP A 68 -2.29 11.42 -10.00
CA ASP A 68 -1.74 11.97 -11.23
C ASP A 68 -1.41 13.44 -11.01
N LEU A 69 -0.12 13.79 -11.14
CA LEU A 69 0.36 15.17 -11.02
C LEU A 69 0.40 15.88 -12.38
N GLY A 70 -0.01 15.20 -13.45
CA GLY A 70 0.05 15.68 -14.82
C GLY A 70 1.40 15.42 -15.49
N GLY A 71 1.44 15.60 -16.81
CA GLY A 71 2.68 15.49 -17.59
C GLY A 71 3.37 14.11 -17.55
N GLY A 72 2.62 13.04 -17.19
CA GLY A 72 3.18 11.70 -17.02
C GLY A 72 3.88 11.47 -15.67
N LEU A 73 3.78 12.43 -14.73
CA LEU A 73 4.28 12.31 -13.36
C LEU A 73 3.15 11.91 -12.42
N LYS A 74 3.43 10.97 -11.51
CA LYS A 74 2.49 10.46 -10.52
C LYS A 74 3.11 10.45 -9.14
N ALA A 75 2.35 10.87 -8.13
CA ALA A 75 2.65 10.56 -6.73
C ALA A 75 2.08 9.18 -6.39
N ILE A 76 2.85 8.39 -5.64
CA ILE A 76 2.47 7.04 -5.22
C ILE A 76 2.75 6.86 -3.73
N PHE A 77 1.91 6.08 -3.05
CA PHE A 77 2.20 5.62 -1.69
C PHE A 77 1.69 4.20 -1.47
N ASP A 78 2.32 3.51 -0.53
CA ASP A 78 1.86 2.22 -0.04
C ASP A 78 2.16 2.11 1.45
N VAL A 79 1.12 1.87 2.23
CA VAL A 79 1.19 1.63 3.66
C VAL A 79 0.48 0.30 3.93
N SER A 80 1.26 -0.75 4.16
CA SER A 80 0.74 -2.10 4.36
C SER A 80 1.41 -2.82 5.51
N SER A 81 0.62 -3.61 6.22
CA SER A 81 1.01 -4.41 7.38
C SER A 81 0.72 -5.88 7.15
N PHE A 82 1.43 -6.73 7.89
CA PHE A 82 1.06 -8.13 8.04
C PHE A 82 0.01 -8.27 9.14
N VAL A 83 -0.72 -9.38 9.09
CA VAL A 83 -1.73 -9.75 10.09
C VAL A 83 -1.78 -11.26 10.22
N ARG A 84 -2.09 -11.75 11.40
CA ARG A 84 -2.24 -13.17 11.70
C ARG A 84 -3.72 -13.55 11.72
N ALA A 85 -4.18 -14.32 10.74
CA ALA A 85 -5.57 -14.73 10.62
C ALA A 85 -6.02 -15.74 11.71
N ASP A 86 -5.09 -16.43 12.36
CA ASP A 86 -5.34 -17.38 13.45
C ASP A 86 -5.59 -16.71 14.81
N THR A 87 -4.98 -15.54 15.05
CA THR A 87 -5.03 -14.82 16.34
C THR A 87 -5.62 -13.42 16.25
N GLY A 88 -5.72 -12.85 15.04
CA GLY A 88 -6.08 -11.45 14.81
C GLY A 88 -4.96 -10.45 15.13
N GLU A 89 -3.80 -10.91 15.60
CA GLU A 89 -2.67 -10.05 15.95
C GLU A 89 -2.06 -9.38 14.70
N SER A 90 -1.56 -8.15 14.87
CA SER A 90 -0.77 -7.48 13.83
C SER A 90 0.60 -8.12 13.70
N GLY A 91 1.13 -8.12 12.47
CA GLY A 91 2.47 -8.63 12.18
C GLY A 91 2.52 -10.08 11.70
N ARG A 92 3.72 -10.61 11.49
CA ARG A 92 3.99 -12.01 11.11
C ARG A 92 4.26 -12.92 12.31
N PHE A 93 4.69 -12.31 13.41
CA PHE A 93 5.10 -12.95 14.66
C PHE A 93 4.96 -11.91 15.79
N PRO A 94 4.96 -12.34 17.07
CA PRO A 94 4.87 -11.41 18.20
C PRO A 94 5.93 -10.31 18.13
N ASN A 95 5.51 -9.05 18.32
CA ASN A 95 6.35 -7.84 18.25
C ASN A 95 6.84 -7.44 16.83
N ASP A 96 6.29 -8.00 15.76
CA ASP A 96 6.48 -7.44 14.41
C ASP A 96 5.71 -6.12 14.30
N GLY A 97 6.43 -5.03 14.01
CA GLY A 97 5.87 -3.68 14.01
C GLY A 97 4.75 -3.46 12.99
N MET A 98 3.83 -2.55 13.29
CA MET A 98 2.78 -2.18 12.34
C MET A 98 3.37 -1.53 11.08
N TYR A 99 2.78 -1.82 9.92
CA TYR A 99 3.24 -1.38 8.61
C TYR A 99 4.67 -1.86 8.25
N SER A 100 5.07 -3.00 8.80
CA SER A 100 6.40 -3.59 8.54
C SER A 100 6.56 -4.17 7.13
N ARG A 101 5.53 -4.13 6.27
CA ARG A 101 5.62 -4.61 4.89
C ARG A 101 6.04 -3.48 3.94
N TYR A 102 5.21 -2.46 3.79
CA TYR A 102 5.53 -1.23 3.06
C TYR A 102 5.06 -0.02 3.85
N ALA A 103 5.88 1.02 3.87
CA ALA A 103 5.51 2.32 4.41
C ALA A 103 6.33 3.37 3.67
N PHE A 104 5.90 3.74 2.46
CA PHE A 104 6.63 4.68 1.61
C PHE A 104 5.72 5.65 0.90
N VAL A 105 6.32 6.77 0.52
CA VAL A 105 5.81 7.71 -0.48
C VAL A 105 6.83 7.80 -1.63
N GLY A 106 6.39 8.21 -2.81
CA GLY A 106 7.28 8.29 -3.95
C GLY A 106 6.70 9.05 -5.14
N LEU A 107 7.57 9.28 -6.11
CA LEU A 107 7.25 9.88 -7.39
C LEU A 107 7.60 8.88 -8.49
N GLN A 108 6.73 8.80 -9.48
CA GLN A 108 6.90 7.96 -10.65
C GLN A 108 6.67 8.79 -11.90
N SER A 109 7.66 8.81 -12.79
CA SER A 109 7.59 9.39 -14.12
C SER A 109 7.55 8.28 -15.17
N THR A 110 6.85 8.52 -16.28
CA THR A 110 6.87 7.64 -17.45
C THR A 110 8.23 7.59 -18.15
N THR A 111 9.06 8.62 -18.01
CA THR A 111 10.37 8.74 -18.70
C THR A 111 11.56 8.57 -17.77
N LEU A 112 11.46 9.07 -16.53
CA LEU A 112 12.59 9.08 -15.58
C LEU A 112 12.58 7.91 -14.58
N GLY A 113 11.54 7.06 -14.61
CA GLY A 113 11.40 5.96 -13.67
C GLY A 113 10.79 6.37 -12.33
N ARG A 114 11.18 5.71 -11.23
CA ARG A 114 10.49 5.82 -9.93
C ARG A 114 11.48 5.99 -8.78
N VAL A 115 11.22 6.98 -7.92
CA VAL A 115 11.93 7.21 -6.66
C VAL A 115 10.95 7.03 -5.50
N ARG A 116 11.37 6.31 -4.45
CA ARG A 116 10.56 6.04 -3.25
C ARG A 116 11.38 6.31 -2.00
N LEU A 117 10.74 6.90 -0.99
CA LEU A 117 11.31 7.23 0.30
C LEU A 117 10.49 6.60 1.42
N GLY A 118 11.17 5.99 2.38
CA GLY A 118 10.57 5.26 3.50
C GLY A 118 10.93 3.78 3.46
N ARG A 119 10.02 2.94 3.96
CA ARG A 119 10.19 1.50 4.01
C ARG A 119 9.79 0.85 2.69
N VAL A 120 10.80 0.48 1.92
CA VAL A 120 10.68 -0.23 0.65
C VAL A 120 11.39 -1.58 0.71
N THR A 121 10.99 -2.50 -0.16
CA THR A 121 11.70 -3.77 -0.33
C THR A 121 13.14 -3.52 -0.73
N THR A 122 14.07 -4.15 -0.01
CA THR A 122 15.48 -4.07 -0.31
C THR A 122 15.80 -4.87 -1.59
N PRO A 123 16.74 -4.43 -2.44
CA PRO A 123 17.11 -5.17 -3.64
C PRO A 123 17.58 -6.61 -3.35
N GLY A 124 18.27 -6.84 -2.23
CA GLY A 124 18.71 -8.18 -1.82
C GLY A 124 17.56 -9.16 -1.54
N PHE A 125 16.40 -8.67 -1.07
CA PHE A 125 15.22 -9.52 -0.91
C PHE A 125 14.67 -10.00 -2.26
N LEU A 126 14.73 -9.15 -3.29
CA LEU A 126 14.28 -9.51 -4.64
C LEU A 126 15.14 -10.63 -5.24
N LEU A 127 16.46 -10.58 -5.03
CA LEU A 127 17.36 -11.66 -5.44
C LEU A 127 17.02 -12.96 -4.73
N GLY A 128 16.79 -12.92 -3.41
CA GLY A 128 16.44 -14.10 -2.63
C GLY A 128 15.17 -14.81 -3.09
N ILE A 129 14.12 -14.07 -3.44
CA ILE A 129 12.86 -14.69 -3.92
C ILE A 129 12.94 -15.19 -5.36
N THR A 130 13.82 -14.65 -6.20
CA THR A 130 13.99 -15.12 -7.59
C THR A 130 14.84 -16.38 -7.66
N THR A 131 15.74 -16.59 -6.70
CA THR A 131 16.62 -17.76 -6.65
C THR A 131 16.13 -18.87 -5.73
N SER A 132 15.07 -18.65 -4.96
CA SER A 132 14.45 -19.68 -4.11
C SER A 132 13.38 -20.41 -4.93
N PRO A 133 13.54 -21.72 -5.21
CA PRO A 133 12.56 -22.51 -5.96
C PRO A 133 11.24 -22.72 -5.20
#